data_AF-A0A067CPT9-F1
#
_entry.id   AF-A0A067CPT9-F1
#
_cell.length_a   1.000
_cell.length_b   1.000
_cell.length_c   1.000
_cell.angle_alpha   90.00
_cell.angle_beta   90.00
_cell.angle_gamma   90.00
#
_symmetry.space_group_name_H-M   'P 1'
#
loop_
_entity.id
_entity.type
_entity.pdbx_description
1 polymer ?
#
loop_
_entity_poly.entity_id
_entity_poly.type
_entity_poly.pdbx_seq_one_letter_code
_entity_poly.pdbx_strand_id
1 'polypeptide(L)'
;MAFRNVLTGLRASVLRPRFHAPAREMSIFQGFKDKVSEKLEERKNEKQTQAYMDQVKYLATTPTYTLQDHYDQMKKQAADGGVSGWKSMVPGVSSMPQIQQMKNFLTIMEAFEPNVRNDPKLINGKVKRIVSEKCGQPVEEINNMMRSYEQLDALRSWLRKRVERNLPLPSTLEDTTEMIREDPTGFPTRGMRPKAARGSMPRRR
;
A
#
# COMPACT_ATOMS: atom_id res chain seq x y z
N MET A 1 43.56 -35.42 -49.43
CA MET A 1 44.00 -35.19 -48.03
C MET A 1 43.38 -33.88 -47.58
N ALA A 2 42.21 -33.89 -46.92
CA ALA A 2 42.05 -33.88 -45.45
C ALA A 2 42.65 -32.58 -44.84
N PHE A 3 41.96 -31.72 -44.08
CA PHE A 3 40.97 -31.94 -43.03
C PHE A 3 40.03 -30.73 -42.88
N ARG A 4 38.80 -31.05 -42.47
CA ARG A 4 37.78 -30.18 -41.89
C ARG A 4 38.18 -29.86 -40.44
N ASN A 5 38.03 -28.62 -39.96
CA ASN A 5 37.80 -28.38 -38.54
C ASN A 5 36.93 -27.14 -38.30
N VAL A 6 35.79 -27.41 -37.69
CA VAL A 6 34.83 -26.50 -37.05
C VAL A 6 35.35 -26.18 -35.65
N LEU A 7 35.08 -24.97 -35.14
CA LEU A 7 34.99 -24.53 -33.73
C LEU A 7 35.08 -22.98 -33.80
N THR A 8 34.31 -22.10 -33.16
CA THR A 8 33.14 -22.13 -32.27
C THR A 8 32.81 -20.64 -32.08
N GLY A 9 31.54 -20.25 -32.12
CA GLY A 9 31.14 -18.87 -31.84
C GLY A 9 31.30 -18.52 -30.36
N LEU A 10 32.04 -17.45 -30.09
CA LEU A 10 31.99 -16.72 -28.82
C LEU A 10 31.21 -15.43 -29.06
N ARG A 11 29.89 -15.48 -28.84
CA ARG A 11 29.08 -14.28 -28.60
C ARG A 11 29.59 -13.67 -27.30
N ALA A 12 30.33 -12.57 -27.40
CA ALA A 12 30.63 -11.73 -26.25
C ALA A 12 29.30 -11.23 -25.67
N SER A 13 28.88 -11.81 -24.55
CA SER A 13 27.80 -11.30 -23.73
C SER A 13 28.26 -9.97 -23.12
N VAL A 14 27.89 -8.88 -23.79
CA VAL A 14 28.01 -7.52 -23.27
C VAL A 14 27.19 -7.47 -21.97
N LEU A 15 27.86 -7.62 -20.83
CA LEU A 15 27.32 -7.30 -19.52
C LEU A 15 27.06 -5.80 -19.50
N ARG A 16 25.82 -5.40 -19.79
CA ARG A 16 25.37 -4.03 -19.55
C ARG A 16 25.45 -3.77 -18.04
N PRO A 17 26.14 -2.71 -17.58
CA PRO A 17 26.02 -2.27 -16.20
C PRO A 17 24.55 -1.97 -15.92
N ARG A 18 23.94 -2.69 -14.97
CA ARG A 18 22.65 -2.30 -14.40
C ARG A 18 22.87 -0.97 -13.70
N PHE A 19 22.50 0.12 -14.36
CA PHE A 19 22.37 1.41 -13.70
C PHE A 19 21.33 1.25 -12.59
N HIS A 20 21.81 1.16 -11.36
CA HIS A 20 20.98 1.27 -10.17
C HIS A 20 20.56 2.74 -10.13
N ALA A 21 19.32 3.03 -10.47
CA ALA A 21 18.73 4.30 -10.10
C ALA A 21 18.90 4.43 -8.58
N PRO A 22 19.31 5.61 -8.05
CA PRO A 22 19.32 5.79 -6.61
C PRO A 22 17.93 5.43 -6.11
N ALA A 23 17.87 4.46 -5.19
CA ALA A 23 16.66 4.09 -4.51
C ALA A 23 16.13 5.36 -3.85
N ARG A 24 15.20 6.04 -4.53
CA ARG A 24 14.40 7.08 -3.90
C ARG A 24 13.67 6.35 -2.80
N GLU A 25 14.04 6.66 -1.55
CA GLU A 25 13.38 6.14 -0.37
C GLU A 25 11.88 6.18 -0.62
N MET A 26 11.31 4.99 -0.84
CA MET A 26 9.88 4.85 -0.94
C MET A 26 9.37 5.15 0.46
N SER A 27 8.99 6.40 0.71
CA SER A 27 8.40 6.95 1.95
C SER A 27 7.07 6.26 2.33
N ILE A 28 6.74 5.15 1.67
CA ILE A 28 5.58 4.29 1.88
C ILE A 28 5.78 3.38 3.10
N PHE A 29 7.02 3.02 3.45
CA PHE A 29 7.30 2.06 4.55
C PHE A 29 7.88 2.69 5.82
N GLN A 30 8.24 3.98 5.81
CA GLN A 30 8.84 4.64 6.98
C GLN A 30 7.92 4.62 8.21
N GLY A 31 6.59 4.64 8.01
CA GLY A 31 5.60 4.68 9.09
C GLY A 31 5.38 3.36 9.83
N PHE A 32 5.92 2.23 9.35
CA PHE A 32 5.73 0.92 10.00
C PHE A 32 6.96 0.46 10.81
N LYS A 33 8.13 1.04 10.55
CA LYS A 33 9.40 0.62 11.17
C LYS A 33 9.49 0.95 12.67
N ASP A 34 8.75 1.96 13.12
CA ASP A 34 8.81 2.42 14.51
C ASP A 34 7.72 1.76 15.35
N LYS A 35 7.96 0.52 15.80
CA LYS A 35 7.51 -0.08 17.08
C LYS A 35 7.54 -1.61 16.99
N VAL A 36 8.65 -2.21 17.39
CA VAL A 36 8.65 -3.59 17.87
C VAL A 36 9.37 -3.60 19.22
N SER A 37 8.67 -4.05 20.25
CA SER A 37 9.14 -4.21 21.63
C SER A 37 9.23 -5.71 21.89
N GLU A 38 10.44 -6.20 22.10
CA GLU A 38 10.79 -7.60 22.08
C GLU A 38 10.34 -8.39 23.33
N LYS A 39 9.92 -9.65 23.13
CA LYS A 39 9.77 -10.77 24.10
C LYS A 39 8.41 -11.13 24.72
N LEU A 40 7.29 -10.55 24.27
CA LEU A 40 5.95 -11.16 24.48
C LEU A 40 5.24 -11.47 23.15
N GLU A 41 6.03 -11.55 22.07
CA GLU A 41 5.53 -11.41 20.71
C GLU A 41 5.43 -12.73 19.94
N GLU A 42 6.19 -13.78 20.24
CA GLU A 42 6.29 -14.97 19.38
C GLU A 42 4.95 -15.66 19.06
N ARG A 43 4.06 -15.84 20.05
CA ARG A 43 2.71 -16.43 19.81
C ARG A 43 1.72 -15.46 19.16
N LYS A 44 1.88 -14.15 19.36
CA LYS A 44 1.08 -13.15 18.63
C LYS A 44 1.57 -13.03 17.19
N ASN A 45 2.87 -13.16 16.99
CA ASN A 45 3.56 -13.07 15.71
C ASN A 45 3.14 -14.21 14.79
N GLU A 46 2.96 -15.44 15.26
CA GLU A 46 2.46 -16.53 14.40
C GLU A 46 1.06 -16.24 13.85
N LYS A 47 0.12 -15.83 14.70
CA LYS A 47 -1.26 -15.48 14.28
C LYS A 47 -1.26 -14.25 13.37
N GLN A 48 -0.43 -13.26 13.69
CA GLN A 48 -0.30 -12.04 12.90
C GLN A 48 0.36 -12.31 11.54
N THR A 49 1.32 -13.23 11.49
CA THR A 49 1.97 -13.69 10.25
C THR A 49 0.98 -14.45 9.40
N GLN A 50 0.19 -15.37 9.97
CA GLN A 50 -0.86 -16.07 9.23
C GLN A 50 -1.92 -15.09 8.66
N ALA A 51 -2.41 -14.16 9.49
CA ALA A 51 -3.35 -13.14 9.05
C ALA A 51 -2.76 -12.25 7.93
N TYR A 52 -1.47 -11.93 8.03
CA TYR A 52 -0.75 -11.19 6.99
C TYR A 52 -0.64 -11.99 5.70
N MET A 53 -0.26 -13.26 5.76
CA MET A 53 -0.19 -14.15 4.61
C MET A 53 -1.55 -14.30 3.92
N ASP A 54 -2.62 -14.43 4.69
CA ASP A 54 -3.98 -14.51 4.16
C ASP A 54 -4.40 -13.20 3.48
N GLN A 55 -4.03 -12.05 4.06
CA GLN A 55 -4.24 -10.75 3.44
C GLN A 55 -3.44 -10.61 2.13
N VAL A 56 -2.17 -10.99 2.11
CA VAL A 56 -1.33 -10.95 0.91
C VAL A 56 -1.89 -11.85 -0.18
N LYS A 57 -2.32 -13.07 0.15
CA LYS A 57 -2.97 -13.99 -0.78
C LYS A 57 -4.26 -13.38 -1.34
N TYR A 58 -5.10 -12.83 -0.48
CA TYR A 58 -6.33 -12.16 -0.90
C TYR A 58 -6.07 -11.01 -1.87
N LEU A 59 -5.09 -10.15 -1.58
CA LEU A 59 -4.71 -9.06 -2.48
C LEU A 59 -4.12 -9.57 -3.80
N ALA A 60 -3.36 -10.66 -3.76
CA ALA A 60 -2.75 -11.26 -4.93
C ALA A 60 -3.77 -11.94 -5.86
N THR A 61 -4.88 -12.49 -5.34
CA THR A 61 -5.92 -13.13 -6.14
C THR A 61 -6.99 -12.15 -6.64
N THR A 62 -7.21 -11.05 -5.92
CA THR A 62 -8.31 -10.13 -6.20
C THR A 62 -8.01 -9.21 -7.41
N PRO A 63 -8.82 -9.24 -8.48
CA PRO A 63 -8.57 -8.50 -9.73
C PRO A 63 -9.02 -7.03 -9.71
N THR A 64 -9.82 -6.63 -8.74
CA THR A 64 -10.22 -5.23 -8.52
C THR A 64 -10.34 -4.99 -7.03
N TYR A 65 -9.74 -3.92 -6.52
CA TYR A 65 -9.85 -3.54 -5.12
C TYR A 65 -10.54 -2.19 -5.04
N THR A 66 -11.80 -2.21 -4.62
CA THR A 66 -12.65 -1.03 -4.52
C THR A 66 -12.50 -0.36 -3.16
N LEU A 67 -13.01 0.86 -3.01
CA LEU A 67 -13.02 1.53 -1.71
C LEU A 67 -13.98 0.81 -0.74
N GLN A 68 -15.01 0.13 -1.26
CA GLN A 68 -15.90 -0.70 -0.46
C GLN A 68 -15.16 -1.91 0.13
N ASP A 69 -14.32 -2.61 -0.65
CA ASP A 69 -13.51 -3.72 -0.14
C ASP A 69 -12.56 -3.24 0.99
N HIS A 70 -12.00 -2.04 0.83
CA HIS A 70 -11.17 -1.44 1.87
C HIS A 70 -11.95 -1.13 3.15
N TYR A 71 -13.17 -0.61 3.03
CA TYR A 71 -14.05 -0.37 4.17
C TYR A 71 -14.38 -1.67 4.90
N ASP A 72 -14.73 -2.73 4.18
CA ASP A 72 -15.05 -4.03 4.79
C ASP A 72 -13.84 -4.64 5.49
N GLN A 73 -12.65 -4.51 4.90
CA GLN A 73 -11.41 -4.92 5.54
C GLN A 73 -11.13 -4.13 6.82
N MET A 74 -11.26 -2.80 6.79
CA MET A 74 -11.07 -1.94 7.96
C MET A 74 -12.09 -2.22 9.06
N LYS A 75 -13.34 -2.49 8.69
CA LYS A 75 -14.40 -2.85 9.64
C LYS A 75 -14.10 -4.19 10.32
N LYS A 76 -13.62 -5.18 9.58
CA LYS A 76 -13.18 -6.47 10.13
C LYS A 76 -11.99 -6.28 11.08
N GLN A 77 -10.97 -5.51 10.67
CA GLN A 77 -9.83 -5.19 11.51
C GLN A 77 -10.23 -4.41 12.78
N ALA A 78 -11.20 -3.51 12.69
CA ALA A 78 -11.74 -2.80 13.83
C ALA A 78 -12.47 -3.73 14.81
N ALA A 79 -13.20 -4.72 14.30
CA ALA A 79 -13.85 -5.74 15.13
C ALA A 79 -12.82 -6.65 15.81
N ASP A 80 -11.87 -7.18 15.05
CA ASP A 80 -10.82 -8.10 15.55
C ASP A 80 -9.85 -7.39 16.51
N GLY A 81 -9.54 -6.11 16.24
CA GLY A 81 -8.71 -5.24 17.08
C GLY A 81 -9.43 -4.69 18.31
N GLY A 82 -10.74 -4.93 18.45
CA GLY A 82 -11.55 -4.46 19.59
C GLY A 82 -11.84 -2.95 19.58
N VAL A 83 -11.67 -2.28 18.44
CA VAL A 83 -11.95 -0.85 18.26
C VAL A 83 -13.46 -0.54 18.19
N SER A 84 -14.27 -1.55 17.87
CA SER A 84 -15.74 -1.50 17.97
C SER A 84 -16.34 -2.32 19.12
N GLY A 85 -15.50 -2.99 19.92
CA GLY A 85 -15.94 -3.86 21.03
C GLY A 85 -15.60 -3.30 22.41
N TRP A 86 -15.82 -4.07 23.48
CA TRP A 86 -15.52 -3.67 24.87
C TRP A 86 -14.14 -3.01 25.09
N LYS A 87 -13.11 -3.38 24.31
CA LYS A 87 -11.77 -2.76 24.38
C LYS A 87 -11.74 -1.28 23.98
N SER A 88 -12.72 -0.79 23.22
CA SER A 88 -12.88 0.63 22.90
C SER A 88 -13.46 1.45 24.05
N MET A 89 -13.96 0.79 25.10
CA MET A 89 -14.42 1.42 26.35
C MET A 89 -13.30 1.53 27.41
N VAL A 90 -12.12 0.95 27.15
CA VAL A 90 -10.97 1.07 28.05
C VAL A 90 -10.34 2.47 27.89
N PRO A 91 -10.37 3.33 28.93
CA PRO A 91 -9.74 4.64 28.88
C PRO A 91 -8.24 4.48 28.60
N GLY A 92 -7.70 5.21 27.62
CA GLY A 92 -6.29 5.14 27.22
C GLY A 92 -6.00 4.33 25.96
N VAL A 93 -6.77 3.28 25.67
CA VAL A 93 -6.67 2.55 24.37
C VAL A 93 -7.48 3.27 23.30
N SER A 94 -8.67 3.77 23.64
CA SER A 94 -9.52 4.57 22.74
C SER A 94 -8.87 5.88 22.29
N SER A 95 -7.96 6.43 23.10
CA SER A 95 -7.24 7.69 22.83
C SER A 95 -5.96 7.49 21.99
N MET A 96 -5.62 6.25 21.60
CA MET A 96 -4.46 6.01 20.75
C MET A 96 -4.69 6.64 19.37
N PRO A 97 -3.69 7.37 18.82
CA PRO A 97 -3.87 8.09 17.56
C PRO A 97 -4.22 7.16 16.39
N GLN A 98 -3.71 5.92 16.38
CA GLN A 98 -4.03 4.90 15.37
C GLN A 98 -5.52 4.50 15.40
N ILE A 99 -6.10 4.39 16.60
CA ILE A 99 -7.50 4.01 16.79
C ILE A 99 -8.42 5.17 16.38
N GLN A 100 -8.04 6.40 16.74
CA GLN A 100 -8.78 7.59 16.32
C GLN A 100 -8.74 7.79 14.80
N GLN A 101 -7.57 7.59 14.17
CA GLN A 101 -7.45 7.64 12.71
C GLN A 101 -8.32 6.58 12.03
N MET A 102 -8.33 5.35 12.55
CA MET A 102 -9.16 4.28 12.01
C MET A 102 -10.66 4.61 12.11
N LYS A 103 -11.11 5.16 13.26
CA LYS A 103 -12.49 5.65 13.42
C LYS A 103 -12.82 6.76 12.43
N ASN A 104 -11.94 7.76 12.31
CA ASN A 104 -12.13 8.86 11.36
C ASN A 104 -12.25 8.34 9.92
N PHE A 105 -11.42 7.37 9.54
CA PHE A 105 -11.46 6.76 8.20
C PHE A 105 -12.77 6.00 7.96
N LEU A 106 -13.26 5.24 8.94
CA LEU A 106 -14.57 4.58 8.84
C LEU A 106 -15.70 5.60 8.66
N THR A 107 -15.71 6.68 9.45
CA THR A 107 -16.71 7.76 9.31
C THR A 107 -16.64 8.44 7.94
N ILE A 108 -15.43 8.69 7.43
CA ILE A 108 -15.24 9.26 6.09
C ILE A 108 -15.77 8.31 5.01
N MET A 109 -15.47 7.01 5.10
CA MET A 109 -15.95 6.00 4.14
C MET A 109 -17.47 5.86 4.16
N GLU A 110 -18.10 5.92 5.34
CA GLU A 110 -19.55 5.90 5.50
C GLU A 110 -20.22 7.13 4.87
N ALA A 111 -19.55 8.29 4.84
CA ALA A 111 -20.06 9.51 4.22
C ALA A 111 -20.00 9.50 2.67
N PHE A 112 -19.23 8.60 2.05
CA PHE A 112 -19.26 8.41 0.59
C PHE A 112 -20.55 7.72 0.15
N GLU A 113 -21.04 8.05 -1.05
CA GLU A 113 -22.15 7.32 -1.66
C GLU A 113 -21.70 5.94 -2.17
N PRO A 114 -22.56 4.90 -2.10
CA PRO A 114 -22.19 3.53 -2.50
C PRO A 114 -21.65 3.44 -3.93
N ASN A 115 -22.22 4.20 -4.87
CA ASN A 115 -21.77 4.24 -6.27
C ASN A 115 -20.31 4.72 -6.39
N VAL A 116 -19.93 5.71 -5.56
CA VAL A 116 -18.57 6.27 -5.53
C VAL A 116 -17.60 5.33 -4.80
N ARG A 117 -18.07 4.56 -3.81
CA ARG A 117 -17.23 3.55 -3.13
C ARG A 117 -16.84 2.40 -4.07
N ASN A 118 -17.76 2.00 -4.95
CA ASN A 118 -17.51 0.94 -5.93
C ASN A 118 -16.55 1.39 -7.05
N ASP A 119 -16.60 2.66 -7.45
CA ASP A 119 -15.67 3.23 -8.42
C ASP A 119 -14.92 4.46 -7.86
N PRO A 120 -13.72 4.25 -7.28
CA PRO A 120 -12.88 5.31 -6.74
C PRO A 120 -12.45 6.36 -7.78
N LYS A 121 -12.56 6.08 -9.09
CA LYS A 121 -12.25 7.05 -10.15
C LYS A 121 -13.23 8.21 -10.20
N LEU A 122 -14.43 8.04 -9.64
CA LEU A 122 -15.46 9.07 -9.56
C LEU A 122 -15.16 10.13 -8.48
N ILE A 123 -14.17 9.88 -7.61
CA ILE A 123 -13.81 10.77 -6.51
C ILE A 123 -13.09 12.02 -7.05
N ASN A 124 -13.85 13.09 -7.21
CA ASN A 124 -13.33 14.41 -7.61
C ASN A 124 -13.29 15.39 -6.42
N GLY A 125 -12.77 16.60 -6.64
CA GLY A 125 -12.70 17.62 -5.59
C GLY A 125 -14.06 18.05 -5.03
N LYS A 126 -15.13 18.03 -5.84
CA LYS A 126 -16.50 18.36 -5.38
C LYS A 126 -17.02 17.27 -4.44
N VAL A 127 -16.84 16.01 -4.80
CA VAL A 127 -17.21 14.85 -3.98
C VAL A 127 -16.48 14.90 -2.64
N LYS A 128 -15.17 15.19 -2.64
CA LYS A 128 -14.40 15.34 -1.40
C LYS A 128 -14.94 16.46 -0.50
N ARG A 129 -15.39 17.58 -1.07
CA ARG A 129 -16.00 18.67 -0.31
C ARG A 129 -17.34 18.25 0.30
N ILE A 130 -18.20 17.59 -0.48
CA ILE A 130 -19.49 17.06 0.01
C ILE A 130 -19.27 16.07 1.15
N VAL A 131 -18.29 15.17 1.02
CA VAL A 131 -17.96 14.20 2.08
C VAL A 131 -17.44 14.93 3.32
N SER A 132 -16.56 15.92 3.16
CA SER A 132 -16.05 16.75 4.26
C SER A 132 -17.18 17.44 5.04
N GLU A 133 -18.17 18.01 4.33
CA GLU A 133 -19.36 18.62 4.93
C GLU A 133 -20.23 17.57 5.65
N LYS A 134 -20.37 16.36 5.11
CA LYS A 134 -21.15 15.27 5.73
C LYS A 134 -20.50 14.68 6.98
N CYS A 135 -19.19 14.45 6.98
CA CYS A 135 -18.48 13.80 8.09
C CYS A 135 -17.86 14.79 9.09
N GLY A 136 -17.85 16.10 8.78
CA GLY A 136 -17.21 17.13 9.61
C GLY A 136 -15.69 17.03 9.69
N GLN A 137 -15.05 16.22 8.83
CA GLN A 137 -13.60 16.07 8.77
C GLN A 137 -13.00 16.99 7.69
N PRO A 138 -11.77 17.50 7.86
CA PRO A 138 -11.14 18.34 6.85
C PRO A 138 -10.81 17.54 5.59
N VAL A 139 -10.73 18.22 4.45
CA VAL A 139 -10.38 17.62 3.14
C VAL A 139 -9.00 16.96 3.18
N GLU A 140 -8.11 17.41 4.06
CA GLU A 140 -6.79 16.81 4.27
C GLU A 140 -6.88 15.37 4.80
N GLU A 141 -7.77 15.10 5.76
CA GLU A 141 -7.97 13.75 6.30
C GLU A 141 -8.58 12.82 5.25
N ILE A 142 -9.47 13.34 4.41
CA ILE A 142 -10.00 12.59 3.26
C ILE A 142 -8.87 12.23 2.29
N ASN A 143 -7.92 13.14 2.06
CA ASN A 143 -6.74 12.86 1.23
C ASN A 143 -5.78 11.86 1.90
N ASN A 144 -5.63 11.90 3.22
CA ASN A 144 -4.85 10.90 3.98
C ASN A 144 -5.43 9.51 3.80
N MET A 145 -6.74 9.37 3.99
CA MET A 145 -7.47 8.12 3.78
C MET A 145 -7.31 7.62 2.34
N MET A 146 -7.51 8.50 1.34
CA MET A 146 -7.34 8.14 -0.07
C MET A 146 -5.92 7.65 -0.38
N ARG A 147 -4.89 8.26 0.22
CA ARG A 147 -3.50 7.81 0.06
C ARG A 147 -3.28 6.42 0.65
N SER A 148 -3.87 6.12 1.81
CA SER A 148 -3.83 4.78 2.42
C SER A 148 -4.44 3.73 1.48
N TYR A 149 -5.60 4.03 0.89
CA TYR A 149 -6.24 3.18 -0.12
C TYR A 149 -5.35 2.98 -1.35
N GLU A 150 -4.80 4.05 -1.92
CA GLU A 150 -3.91 4.00 -3.10
C GLU A 150 -2.64 3.20 -2.86
N GLN A 151 -2.07 3.27 -1.66
CA GLN A 151 -0.89 2.46 -1.27
C GLN A 151 -1.21 0.96 -1.27
N LEU A 152 -2.38 0.60 -0.76
CA LEU A 152 -2.80 -0.80 -0.68
C LEU A 152 -3.17 -1.35 -2.06
N ASP A 153 -3.87 -0.58 -2.91
CA ASP A 153 -4.11 -0.98 -4.30
C ASP A 153 -2.80 -1.07 -5.12
N ALA A 154 -1.82 -0.20 -4.85
CA ALA A 154 -0.49 -0.28 -5.45
C ALA A 154 0.25 -1.56 -5.04
N LEU A 155 0.23 -1.92 -3.75
CA LEU A 155 0.80 -3.18 -3.24
C LEU A 155 0.14 -4.38 -3.92
N ARG A 156 -1.19 -4.38 -4.01
CA ARG A 156 -1.98 -5.42 -4.68
C ARG A 156 -1.62 -5.55 -6.15
N SER A 157 -1.50 -4.44 -6.90
CA SER A 157 -1.04 -4.45 -8.29
C SER A 157 0.35 -5.09 -8.44
N TRP A 158 1.25 -4.81 -7.50
CA TRP A 158 2.57 -5.43 -7.46
C TRP A 158 2.51 -6.92 -7.14
N LEU A 159 1.74 -7.33 -6.14
CA LEU A 159 1.53 -8.74 -5.77
C LEU A 159 0.94 -9.55 -6.93
N ARG A 160 -0.06 -9.01 -7.64
CA ARG A 160 -0.62 -9.68 -8.82
C ARG A 160 0.43 -9.94 -9.89
N LYS A 161 1.27 -8.95 -10.20
CA LYS A 161 2.33 -9.11 -11.20
C LYS A 161 3.39 -10.13 -10.77
N ARG A 162 3.63 -10.28 -9.47
CA ARG A 162 4.47 -11.37 -8.96
C ARG A 162 3.84 -12.74 -9.19
N VAL A 163 2.55 -12.90 -8.91
CA VAL A 163 1.81 -14.15 -9.20
C VAL A 163 1.84 -14.46 -10.70
N GLU A 164 1.59 -13.46 -11.55
CA GLU A 164 1.65 -13.61 -13.02
C GLU A 164 3.04 -14.05 -13.51
N ARG A 165 4.10 -13.75 -12.76
CA ARG A 165 5.49 -14.14 -13.05
C ARG A 165 5.93 -15.43 -12.33
N ASN A 166 5.05 -16.08 -11.59
CA ASN A 166 5.36 -17.23 -10.73
C ASN A 166 6.46 -16.94 -9.68
N LEU A 167 6.50 -15.72 -9.15
CA LEU A 167 7.41 -15.34 -8.07
C LEU A 167 6.80 -15.62 -6.70
N PRO A 168 7.62 -15.87 -5.66
CA PRO A 168 7.11 -16.08 -4.31
C PRO A 168 6.40 -14.83 -3.76
N LEU A 169 5.36 -15.08 -2.98
CA LEU A 169 4.65 -14.06 -2.21
C LEU A 169 5.37 -13.80 -0.90
N PRO A 170 5.36 -12.55 -0.40
CA PRO A 170 5.97 -12.24 0.87
C PRO A 170 5.22 -12.88 2.04
N SER A 171 5.98 -13.27 3.05
CA SER A 171 5.48 -13.92 4.27
C SER A 171 5.28 -12.94 5.43
N THR A 172 6.09 -11.88 5.49
CA THR A 172 6.04 -10.84 6.51
C THR A 172 6.11 -9.45 5.86
N LEU A 173 5.88 -8.41 6.67
CA LEU A 173 6.00 -7.05 6.17
C LEU A 173 7.45 -6.66 5.86
N GLU A 174 8.40 -7.13 6.67
CA GLU A 174 9.83 -6.89 6.44
C GLU A 174 10.25 -7.49 5.09
N ASP A 175 9.87 -8.74 4.86
CA ASP A 175 10.06 -9.46 3.61
C ASP A 175 9.44 -8.70 2.42
N THR A 176 8.22 -8.18 2.59
CA THR A 176 7.57 -7.33 1.58
C THR A 176 8.37 -6.09 1.27
N THR A 177 8.94 -5.43 2.28
CA THR A 177 9.72 -4.20 2.10
C THR A 177 11.01 -4.47 1.32
N GLU A 178 11.72 -5.55 1.66
CA GLU A 178 12.92 -5.95 0.93
C GLU A 178 12.60 -6.38 -0.51
N MET A 179 11.58 -7.22 -0.69
CA MET A 179 11.13 -7.67 -2.00
C MET A 179 10.72 -6.51 -2.94
N ILE A 180 10.16 -5.42 -2.40
CA ILE A 180 9.80 -4.21 -3.15
C ILE A 180 11.03 -3.41 -3.53
N ARG A 181 12.05 -3.35 -2.66
CA ARG A 181 13.32 -2.69 -2.98
C ARG A 181 14.06 -3.41 -4.10
N GLU A 182 14.03 -4.74 -4.11
CA GLU A 182 14.68 -5.57 -5.12
C GLU A 182 13.95 -5.53 -6.47
N ASP A 183 12.62 -5.68 -6.47
CA ASP A 183 11.80 -5.60 -7.69
C ASP A 183 10.63 -4.63 -7.51
N PRO A 184 10.83 -3.32 -7.80
CA PRO A 184 9.74 -2.35 -7.79
C PRO A 184 8.80 -2.50 -9.00
N THR A 185 9.05 -3.48 -9.89
CA THR A 185 8.28 -3.63 -11.12
C THR A 185 6.86 -4.06 -10.79
N GLY A 186 5.92 -3.16 -11.01
CA GLY A 186 4.51 -3.44 -10.84
C GLY A 186 3.75 -2.39 -10.07
N PHE A 187 4.47 -1.55 -9.33
CA PHE A 187 3.92 -0.35 -8.71
C PHE A 187 3.44 0.64 -9.78
N PRO A 188 2.22 1.20 -9.62
CA PRO A 188 1.75 2.28 -10.47
C PRO A 188 2.61 3.53 -10.23
N THR A 189 3.56 3.79 -11.12
CA THR A 189 4.39 5.01 -11.08
C THR A 189 3.61 6.29 -11.43
N ARG A 190 2.39 6.13 -11.95
CA ARG A 190 1.51 7.21 -12.43
C ARG A 190 0.50 7.60 -11.34
N GLY A 191 0.94 8.45 -10.41
CA GLY A 191 0.09 9.01 -9.35
C GLY A 191 0.86 9.39 -8.08
N MET A 192 1.90 8.62 -7.77
CA MET A 192 2.77 8.84 -6.60
C MET A 192 3.88 9.89 -6.82
N ARG A 193 3.98 10.50 -8.01
CA ARG A 193 4.87 11.67 -8.15
C ARG A 193 4.25 12.78 -7.30
N PRO A 194 4.92 13.28 -6.24
CA PRO A 194 4.47 14.50 -5.61
C PRO A 194 4.29 15.51 -6.74
N LYS A 195 3.10 16.15 -6.81
CA LYS A 195 2.92 17.28 -7.72
C LYS A 195 4.07 18.21 -7.36
N ALA A 196 5.06 18.31 -8.26
CA ALA A 196 6.18 19.23 -8.06
C ALA A 196 5.50 20.54 -7.69
N ALA A 197 5.81 21.06 -6.48
CA ALA A 197 5.35 22.37 -6.09
C ALA A 197 5.68 23.23 -7.30
N ARG A 198 4.63 23.78 -7.95
CA ARG A 198 4.84 24.62 -9.13
C ARG A 198 5.65 25.78 -8.58
N GLY A 199 6.97 25.69 -8.71
CA GLY A 199 7.88 26.72 -8.29
C GLY A 199 7.34 27.98 -8.94
N SER A 200 6.93 28.93 -8.11
CA SER A 200 6.59 30.26 -8.57
C SER A 200 7.81 30.72 -9.35
N MET A 201 7.74 30.66 -10.69
CA MET A 201 8.76 31.31 -11.50
C MET A 201 8.77 32.76 -11.03
N PRO A 202 9.92 33.32 -10.63
CA PRO A 202 9.99 34.74 -10.37
C PRO A 202 9.54 35.43 -11.64
N ARG A 203 8.48 36.24 -11.53
CA ARG A 203 8.06 37.14 -12.60
C ARG A 203 9.29 37.95 -12.96
N ARG A 204 9.80 37.76 -14.18
CA ARG A 204 10.82 38.66 -14.73
C ARG A 204 10.22 40.06 -14.67
N ARG A 205 10.90 40.94 -13.94
CA ARG A 205 10.65 42.39 -13.95
C ARG A 205 10.90 42.93 -15.35
#